data_AF-A0A6J8CVH6-F1
#
_entry.id   AF-A0A6J8CVH6-F1
#
_cell.length_a   1.000
_cell.length_b   1.000
_cell.length_c   1.000
_cell.angle_alpha   90.00
_cell.angle_beta   90.00
_cell.angle_gamma   90.00
#
_symmetry.space_group_name_H-M   'P 1'
#
loop_
_entity.id
_entity.type
_entity.pdbx_description
1 polymer ?
#
loop_
_entity_poly.entity_id
_entity_poly.type
_entity_poly.pdbx_seq_one_letter_code
_entity_poly.pdbx_strand_id
1 'polypeptide(L)'
;MKSINELRNNLVSSIKSISNTESAAKIVKSVIHTLNPVFTREFQTTFEDSMTESLNLSPRETPQEKRKKTNQILTENTRSINKAIQNENEDVKKFLSSGKSYAQYERERKLYFTSKPKAKENMIVRVRKEMEGICKPKKHHGNFDNYIFEKEKFLEEISSLSAGSNVNWSALARKFDVKTIKNQVPTNRGQVLMMFAKSNGINVYQFNTQSRLSGRDYIRRVKRAKKKLLKTKVTMPLPRSAKKLKAVVKTQVNDGTIKVGRPIAPKTFSTNTVTKEGSLSVKEVVVFGRKIPLDEILANENERIEKAGILRLNQDSYYNEMNKEKIINRLKELNEDNTEGNTEFLRNKLKTIERTRQIKVWHDHSCILNHTYINFMINYVYDNANFLTDEEFQKQNPTLSRIDCQKIVEKPQLYILGQSGTIVKT
;
A
#
# COMPACT_ATOMS: atom_id res chain seq x y z
N MET A 1 -62.37 -5.00 -38.96
CA MET A 1 -61.95 -4.02 -39.99
C MET A 1 -62.20 -2.55 -39.61
N LYS A 2 -63.24 -2.18 -38.85
CA LYS A 2 -63.51 -0.76 -38.48
C LYS A 2 -62.35 -0.08 -37.71
N SER A 3 -61.65 -0.79 -36.83
CA SER A 3 -60.54 -0.27 -36.02
C SER A 3 -59.27 0.13 -36.80
N ILE A 4 -58.98 -0.54 -37.94
CA ILE A 4 -57.76 -0.27 -38.73
C ILE A 4 -57.92 0.99 -39.59
N ASN A 5 -59.11 1.21 -40.14
CA ASN A 5 -59.39 2.40 -40.96
C ASN A 5 -59.41 3.68 -40.11
N GLU A 6 -59.85 3.58 -38.85
CA GLU A 6 -59.84 4.70 -37.89
C GLU A 6 -58.42 5.08 -37.48
N LEU A 7 -57.58 4.08 -37.17
CA LEU A 7 -56.13 4.24 -36.95
C LEU A 7 -55.43 4.86 -38.17
N ARG A 8 -55.73 4.38 -39.38
CA ARG A 8 -55.19 4.90 -40.64
C ARG A 8 -55.56 6.36 -40.85
N ASN A 9 -56.82 6.74 -40.62
CA ASN A 9 -57.28 8.12 -40.79
C ASN A 9 -56.64 9.07 -39.77
N ASN A 10 -56.47 8.63 -38.53
CA ASN A 10 -55.78 9.40 -37.48
C ASN A 10 -54.29 9.59 -37.79
N LEU A 11 -53.62 8.57 -38.31
CA LEU A 11 -52.23 8.64 -38.78
C LEU A 11 -52.07 9.60 -39.98
N VAL A 12 -52.94 9.48 -40.98
CA VAL A 12 -52.91 10.31 -42.18
C VAL A 12 -53.21 11.79 -41.85
N SER A 13 -54.15 12.06 -40.96
CA SER A 13 -54.44 13.43 -40.50
C SER A 13 -53.25 14.05 -39.75
N SER A 14 -52.55 13.25 -38.94
CA SER A 14 -51.41 13.71 -38.13
C SER A 14 -50.15 13.94 -38.98
N ILE A 15 -49.97 13.20 -40.07
CA ILE A 15 -48.86 13.37 -41.02
C ILE A 15 -49.05 14.62 -41.91
N LYS A 16 -50.31 14.98 -42.23
CA LYS A 16 -50.61 16.15 -43.06
C LYS A 16 -50.37 17.51 -42.38
N SER A 17 -50.21 17.56 -41.05
CA SER A 17 -49.97 18.79 -40.29
C SER A 17 -48.50 19.16 -40.08
N ILE A 18 -47.57 18.56 -40.84
CA ILE A 18 -46.12 18.74 -40.64
C ILE A 18 -45.66 20.03 -41.34
N SER A 19 -45.20 21.01 -40.55
CA SER A 19 -44.56 22.24 -41.06
C SER A 19 -43.15 22.50 -40.53
N ASN A 20 -42.67 21.78 -39.49
CA ASN A 20 -41.30 21.88 -38.98
C ASN A 20 -40.83 20.60 -38.25
N THR A 21 -39.53 20.55 -37.89
CA THR A 21 -38.85 19.37 -37.30
C THR A 21 -39.27 19.05 -35.86
N GLU A 22 -39.63 20.03 -35.04
CA GLU A 22 -40.16 19.80 -33.68
C GLU A 22 -41.59 19.25 -33.69
N SER A 23 -42.42 19.72 -34.62
CA SER A 23 -43.77 19.19 -34.88
C SER A 23 -43.69 17.72 -35.28
N ALA A 24 -42.76 17.38 -36.18
CA ALA A 24 -42.55 16.00 -36.61
C ALA A 24 -42.16 15.08 -35.44
N ALA A 25 -41.27 15.51 -34.54
CA ALA A 25 -40.87 14.72 -33.37
C ALA A 25 -42.01 14.46 -32.37
N LYS A 26 -42.93 15.43 -32.18
CA LYS A 26 -44.12 15.25 -31.33
C LYS A 26 -45.12 14.27 -31.95
N ILE A 27 -45.31 14.35 -33.26
CA ILE A 27 -46.21 13.47 -34.01
C ILE A 27 -45.67 12.03 -34.02
N VAL A 28 -44.36 11.85 -34.25
CA VAL A 28 -43.72 10.52 -34.16
C VAL A 28 -43.89 9.91 -32.77
N LYS A 29 -43.75 10.69 -31.69
CA LYS A 29 -44.02 10.20 -30.32
C LYS A 29 -45.48 9.79 -30.11
N SER A 30 -46.43 10.55 -30.66
CA SER A 30 -47.86 10.21 -30.63
C SER A 30 -48.14 8.90 -31.37
N VAL A 31 -47.56 8.72 -32.56
CA VAL A 31 -47.68 7.50 -33.37
C VAL A 31 -47.08 6.30 -32.63
N ILE A 32 -45.87 6.44 -32.07
CA ILE A 32 -45.24 5.39 -31.27
C ILE A 32 -46.12 5.03 -30.07
N HIS A 33 -46.62 6.02 -29.33
CA HIS A 33 -47.48 5.79 -28.17
C HIS A 33 -48.79 5.07 -28.54
N THR A 34 -49.36 5.36 -29.71
CA THR A 34 -50.58 4.72 -30.21
C THR A 34 -50.32 3.28 -30.68
N LEU A 35 -49.16 3.03 -31.28
CA LEU A 35 -48.79 1.71 -31.80
C LEU A 35 -48.22 0.76 -30.74
N ASN A 36 -47.61 1.29 -29.67
CA ASN A 36 -46.92 0.49 -28.65
C ASN A 36 -47.84 -0.58 -28.00
N PRO A 37 -49.10 -0.29 -27.61
CA PRO A 37 -49.98 -1.29 -27.02
C PRO A 37 -50.32 -2.44 -27.97
N VAL A 38 -50.48 -2.14 -29.26
CA VAL A 38 -50.75 -3.13 -30.30
C VAL A 38 -49.49 -3.97 -30.56
N PHE A 39 -48.34 -3.31 -30.66
CA PHE A 39 -47.05 -3.95 -30.89
C PHE A 39 -46.66 -4.89 -29.73
N THR A 40 -46.82 -4.44 -28.48
CA THR A 40 -46.54 -5.25 -27.29
C THR A 40 -47.48 -6.44 -27.15
N ARG A 41 -48.73 -6.32 -27.61
CA ARG A 41 -49.68 -7.44 -27.62
C ARG A 41 -49.27 -8.55 -28.60
N GLU A 42 -48.80 -8.18 -29.79
CA GLU A 42 -48.45 -9.13 -30.85
C GLU A 42 -47.03 -9.69 -30.70
N PHE A 43 -46.06 -8.87 -30.28
CA PHE A 43 -44.63 -9.22 -30.28
C PHE A 43 -44.02 -9.39 -28.88
N GLN A 44 -44.82 -9.27 -27.81
CA GLN A 44 -44.38 -9.38 -26.41
C GLN A 44 -43.17 -8.51 -26.03
N THR A 45 -42.88 -7.49 -26.83
CA THR A 45 -41.76 -6.55 -26.69
C THR A 45 -42.27 -5.14 -26.94
N THR A 46 -41.59 -4.12 -26.41
CA THR A 46 -41.97 -2.73 -26.72
C THR A 46 -41.38 -2.31 -28.07
N PHE A 47 -42.09 -1.44 -28.78
CA PHE A 47 -41.62 -0.89 -30.04
C PHE A 47 -40.28 -0.15 -29.86
N GLU A 48 -40.08 0.48 -28.70
CA GLU A 48 -38.84 1.17 -28.35
C GLU A 48 -37.68 0.18 -28.16
N ASP A 49 -37.89 -0.94 -27.47
CA ASP A 49 -36.84 -1.96 -27.24
C ASP A 49 -36.43 -2.64 -28.55
N SER A 50 -37.40 -3.00 -29.41
CA SER A 50 -37.13 -3.61 -30.72
C SER A 50 -36.40 -2.66 -31.68
N MET A 51 -36.76 -1.37 -31.69
CA MET A 51 -36.04 -0.36 -32.49
C MET A 51 -34.65 -0.06 -31.91
N THR A 52 -34.49 -0.12 -30.59
CA THR A 52 -33.19 0.07 -29.93
C THR A 52 -32.23 -1.07 -30.25
N GLU A 53 -32.72 -2.31 -30.27
CA GLU A 53 -31.94 -3.51 -30.64
C GLU A 53 -31.58 -3.52 -32.12
N SER A 54 -32.54 -3.28 -33.02
CA SER A 54 -32.30 -3.24 -34.47
C SER A 54 -31.36 -2.12 -34.92
N LEU A 55 -31.34 -0.98 -34.22
CA LEU A 55 -30.47 0.15 -34.52
C LEU A 55 -29.17 0.17 -33.70
N ASN A 56 -28.91 -0.85 -32.87
CA ASN A 56 -27.77 -0.90 -31.93
C ASN A 56 -27.64 0.37 -31.08
N LEU A 57 -28.77 0.97 -30.69
CA LEU A 57 -28.78 2.16 -29.86
C LEU A 57 -28.63 1.75 -28.39
N SER A 58 -27.82 2.48 -27.63
CA SER A 58 -27.79 2.29 -26.17
C SER A 58 -28.85 3.19 -25.52
N PRO A 59 -29.56 2.72 -24.48
CA PRO A 59 -30.53 3.54 -23.79
C PRO A 59 -29.87 4.81 -23.24
N ARG A 60 -30.55 5.95 -23.36
CA ARG A 60 -30.03 7.24 -22.95
C ARG A 60 -29.78 7.25 -21.45
N GLU A 61 -28.52 7.10 -21.05
CA GLU A 61 -28.14 7.17 -19.65
C GLU A 61 -28.51 8.52 -19.03
N THR A 62 -29.11 8.47 -17.85
CA THR A 62 -29.41 9.67 -17.08
C THR A 62 -28.11 10.38 -16.65
N PRO A 63 -28.14 11.71 -16.41
CA PRO A 63 -26.97 12.42 -15.90
C PRO A 63 -26.42 11.84 -14.58
N GLN A 64 -27.28 11.23 -13.76
CA GLN A 64 -26.89 10.58 -12.51
C GLN A 64 -26.12 9.28 -12.76
N GLU A 65 -26.58 8.45 -13.69
CA GLU A 65 -25.90 7.20 -14.09
C GLU A 65 -24.55 7.48 -14.74
N LYS A 66 -24.48 8.44 -15.67
CA LYS A 66 -23.22 8.91 -16.28
C LYS A 66 -22.21 9.31 -15.22
N ARG A 67 -22.67 10.08 -14.21
CA ARG A 67 -21.82 10.52 -13.10
C ARG A 67 -21.37 9.36 -12.23
N LYS A 68 -22.24 8.38 -11.96
CA LYS A 68 -21.93 7.17 -11.19
C LYS A 68 -20.87 6.33 -11.92
N LYS A 69 -21.08 6.02 -13.20
CA LYS A 69 -20.13 5.29 -14.05
C LYS A 69 -18.77 5.99 -14.12
N THR A 70 -18.76 7.30 -14.36
CA THR A 70 -17.51 8.10 -14.39
C THR A 70 -16.76 8.01 -13.05
N ASN A 71 -17.46 8.11 -11.92
CA ASN A 71 -16.83 8.02 -10.60
C ASN A 71 -16.29 6.60 -10.32
N GLN A 72 -16.98 5.56 -10.78
CA GLN A 72 -16.51 4.17 -10.67
C GLN A 72 -15.21 3.98 -11.45
N ILE A 73 -15.19 4.35 -12.73
CA ILE A 73 -14.00 4.28 -13.60
C ILE A 73 -12.82 5.04 -12.97
N LEU A 74 -13.04 6.27 -12.49
CA LEU A 74 -12.00 7.06 -11.82
C LEU A 74 -11.47 6.38 -10.56
N THR A 75 -12.35 5.72 -9.80
CA THR A 75 -11.98 5.03 -8.56
C THR A 75 -11.16 3.77 -8.86
N GLU A 76 -11.56 3.00 -9.87
CA GLU A 76 -10.85 1.81 -10.34
C GLU A 76 -9.48 2.17 -10.89
N ASN A 77 -9.39 3.15 -11.79
CA ASN A 77 -8.12 3.65 -12.31
C ASN A 77 -7.19 4.10 -11.19
N THR A 78 -7.71 4.84 -10.21
CA THR A 78 -6.92 5.28 -9.04
C THR A 78 -6.45 4.08 -8.20
N ARG A 79 -7.25 3.03 -8.04
CA ARG A 79 -6.85 1.81 -7.32
C ARG A 79 -5.77 1.05 -8.09
N SER A 80 -5.93 0.85 -9.39
CA SER A 80 -4.98 0.16 -10.24
C SER A 80 -3.63 0.86 -10.27
N ILE A 81 -3.61 2.19 -10.41
CA ILE A 81 -2.37 2.98 -10.35
C ILE A 81 -1.68 2.85 -8.98
N ASN A 82 -2.44 2.96 -7.87
CA ASN A 82 -1.83 2.83 -6.54
C ASN A 82 -1.33 1.40 -6.28
N LYS A 83 -1.99 0.37 -6.82
CA LYS A 83 -1.52 -1.02 -6.75
C LYS A 83 -0.22 -1.19 -7.52
N ALA A 84 -0.12 -0.67 -8.75
CA ALA A 84 1.09 -0.75 -9.56
C ALA A 84 2.31 -0.12 -8.86
N ILE A 85 2.12 1.01 -8.17
CA ILE A 85 3.20 1.68 -7.41
C ILE A 85 3.61 0.89 -6.15
N GLN A 86 2.66 0.14 -5.60
CA GLN A 86 2.86 -0.69 -4.42
C GLN A 86 3.26 -2.12 -4.76
N ASN A 87 3.46 -2.42 -6.06
CA ASN A 87 3.73 -3.76 -6.53
C ASN A 87 5.01 -4.29 -5.87
N GLU A 88 4.94 -5.54 -5.42
CA GLU A 88 6.05 -6.26 -4.76
C GLU A 88 6.72 -5.51 -3.60
N ASN A 89 6.00 -4.57 -2.97
CA ASN A 89 6.55 -3.68 -1.95
C ASN A 89 7.82 -2.92 -2.41
N GLU A 90 7.94 -2.59 -3.70
CA GLU A 90 9.02 -1.75 -4.20
C GLU A 90 9.11 -0.41 -3.46
N ASP A 91 7.97 0.16 -3.07
CA ASP A 91 7.91 1.40 -2.31
C ASP A 91 8.53 1.26 -0.92
N VAL A 92 8.47 0.06 -0.33
CA VAL A 92 9.17 -0.27 0.93
C VAL A 92 10.67 -0.37 0.68
N LYS A 93 11.11 -1.07 -0.37
CA LYS A 93 12.53 -1.18 -0.74
C LYS A 93 13.13 0.22 -0.98
N LYS A 94 12.44 1.06 -1.75
CA LYS A 94 12.81 2.46 -2.03
C LYS A 94 12.87 3.32 -0.75
N PHE A 95 11.95 3.10 0.19
CA PHE A 95 11.99 3.79 1.47
C PHE A 95 13.20 3.35 2.31
N LEU A 96 13.43 2.04 2.44
CA LEU A 96 14.53 1.49 3.24
C LEU A 96 15.90 1.89 2.68
N SER A 97 16.06 1.91 1.34
CA SER A 97 17.30 2.35 0.70
C SER A 97 17.53 3.86 0.77
N SER A 98 16.48 4.66 0.99
CA SER A 98 16.60 6.12 1.02
C SER A 98 17.21 6.68 2.31
N GLY A 99 17.28 5.89 3.39
CA GLY A 99 17.70 6.32 4.73
C GLY A 99 16.82 7.41 5.37
N LYS A 100 15.68 7.74 4.76
CA LYS A 100 14.78 8.78 5.27
C LYS A 100 14.10 8.32 6.55
N SER A 101 14.05 9.20 7.54
CA SER A 101 13.18 8.97 8.69
C SER A 101 11.71 8.94 8.27
N TYR A 102 10.88 8.21 9.02
CA TYR A 102 9.42 8.21 8.81
C TYR A 102 8.81 9.62 8.81
N ALA A 103 9.35 10.52 9.63
CA ALA A 103 8.91 11.92 9.70
C ALA A 103 9.28 12.70 8.44
N GLN A 104 10.50 12.54 7.93
CA GLN A 104 10.93 13.14 6.66
C GLN A 104 10.09 12.62 5.50
N TYR A 105 9.88 11.31 5.43
CA TYR A 105 9.03 10.68 4.43
C TYR A 105 7.60 11.24 4.44
N GLU A 106 6.98 11.45 5.61
CA GLU A 106 5.66 12.10 5.67
C GLU A 106 5.67 13.58 5.27
N ARG A 107 6.78 14.29 5.48
CA ARG A 107 6.95 15.67 4.98
C ARG A 107 7.02 15.69 3.45
N GLU A 108 7.72 14.75 2.83
CA GLU A 108 7.79 14.64 1.38
C GLU A 108 6.46 14.16 0.77
N ARG A 109 5.82 13.19 1.42
CA ARG A 109 4.47 12.72 1.05
C ARG A 109 3.44 13.85 1.05
N LYS A 110 3.63 14.88 1.89
CA LYS A 110 2.78 16.08 1.87
C LYS A 110 2.93 16.89 0.58
N LEU A 111 3.97 16.73 -0.24
CA LEU A 111 4.13 17.43 -1.52
C LEU A 111 3.10 16.99 -2.58
N TYR A 112 2.54 15.79 -2.43
CA TYR A 112 1.44 15.27 -3.26
C TYR A 112 0.10 15.97 -2.98
N PHE A 113 0.05 16.88 -2.02
CA PHE A 113 -1.12 17.67 -1.68
C PHE A 113 -0.88 19.16 -1.99
N THR A 114 -1.95 19.85 -2.34
CA THR A 114 -2.00 21.32 -2.46
C THR A 114 -1.38 22.01 -1.26
N SER A 115 -0.70 23.14 -1.43
CA SER A 115 -0.06 23.86 -0.32
C SER A 115 -1.09 24.35 0.71
N LYS A 116 -0.66 24.56 1.96
CA LYS A 116 -1.56 25.07 3.01
C LYS A 116 -2.16 26.45 2.66
N PRO A 117 -1.39 27.42 2.10
CA PRO A 117 -1.95 28.69 1.63
C PRO A 117 -3.01 28.49 0.54
N LYS A 118 -2.73 27.67 -0.49
CA LYS A 118 -3.69 27.44 -1.57
C LYS A 118 -4.96 26.74 -1.08
N ALA A 119 -4.82 25.80 -0.14
CA ALA A 119 -5.98 25.16 0.48
C ALA A 119 -6.84 26.16 1.28
N LYS A 120 -6.24 27.17 1.90
CA LYS A 120 -6.96 28.24 2.62
C LYS A 120 -7.71 29.14 1.63
N GLU A 121 -7.06 29.56 0.56
CA GLU A 121 -7.67 30.34 -0.52
C GLU A 121 -8.89 29.62 -1.12
N ASN A 122 -8.73 28.34 -1.47
CA ASN A 122 -9.82 27.52 -1.99
C ASN A 122 -11.00 27.38 -1.01
N MET A 123 -10.70 27.32 0.29
CA MET A 123 -11.73 27.28 1.34
C MET A 123 -12.50 28.61 1.40
N ILE A 124 -11.79 29.74 1.38
CA ILE A 124 -12.40 31.08 1.39
C ILE A 124 -13.30 31.27 0.17
N VAL A 125 -12.80 30.94 -1.03
CA VAL A 125 -13.60 31.02 -2.28
C VAL A 125 -14.84 30.15 -2.20
N ARG A 126 -14.73 28.95 -1.62
CA ARG A 126 -15.89 28.07 -1.45
C ARG A 126 -16.91 28.63 -0.46
N VAL A 127 -16.46 29.15 0.69
CA VAL A 127 -17.35 29.78 1.67
C VAL A 127 -18.08 30.98 1.06
N ARG A 128 -17.36 31.81 0.28
CA ARG A 128 -17.96 32.93 -0.45
C ARG A 128 -19.08 32.45 -1.40
N LYS A 129 -18.81 31.44 -2.23
CA LYS A 129 -19.82 30.85 -3.12
C LYS A 129 -21.01 30.21 -2.40
N GLU A 130 -20.80 29.71 -1.18
CA GLU A 130 -21.88 29.19 -0.33
C GLU A 130 -22.72 30.33 0.25
N MET A 131 -22.12 31.47 0.60
CA MET A 131 -22.82 32.68 1.05
C MET A 131 -23.60 33.35 -0.09
N GLU A 132 -23.04 33.40 -1.30
CA GLU A 132 -23.67 33.94 -2.51
C GLU A 132 -24.77 33.01 -3.09
N GLY A 133 -25.03 31.85 -2.48
CA GLY A 133 -26.04 30.89 -2.95
C GLY A 133 -25.66 30.12 -4.23
N ILE A 134 -24.51 30.43 -4.85
CA ILE A 134 -24.00 29.78 -6.06
C ILE A 134 -23.74 28.29 -5.83
N CYS A 135 -23.34 27.90 -4.61
CA CYS A 135 -23.07 26.51 -4.25
C CYS A 135 -23.81 26.10 -2.98
N LYS A 136 -24.51 24.96 -3.02
CA LYS A 136 -25.13 24.39 -1.81
C LYS A 136 -24.04 23.87 -0.85
N PRO A 137 -24.19 24.09 0.48
CA PRO A 137 -23.30 23.51 1.47
C PRO A 137 -23.39 21.98 1.43
N LYS A 138 -22.26 21.31 1.68
CA LYS A 138 -22.23 19.85 1.70
C LYS A 138 -23.02 19.31 2.89
N LYS A 139 -24.10 18.58 2.60
CA LYS A 139 -24.82 17.80 3.62
C LYS A 139 -24.00 16.56 3.97
N HIS A 140 -23.62 16.44 5.24
CA HIS A 140 -22.86 15.33 5.79
C HIS A 140 -23.70 14.41 6.69
N HIS A 141 -25.02 14.54 6.62
CA HIS A 141 -26.00 13.71 7.32
C HIS A 141 -27.12 13.34 6.34
N GLY A 142 -27.77 12.21 6.58
CA GLY A 142 -29.03 11.85 5.92
C GLY A 142 -30.21 12.64 6.51
N ASN A 143 -31.42 12.23 6.16
CA ASN A 143 -32.61 12.72 6.88
C ASN A 143 -32.49 12.36 8.37
N PHE A 144 -32.88 13.27 9.27
CA PHE A 144 -32.77 13.04 10.71
C PHE A 144 -33.68 11.90 11.20
N ASP A 145 -34.74 11.60 10.46
CA ASP A 145 -35.65 10.47 10.70
C ASP A 145 -34.97 9.11 10.49
N ASN A 146 -33.85 9.09 9.76
CA ASN A 146 -33.07 7.87 9.54
C ASN A 146 -32.20 7.49 10.75
N TYR A 147 -32.25 8.26 11.83
CA TYR A 147 -31.43 8.07 13.02
C TYR A 147 -32.29 7.91 14.28
N ILE A 148 -31.91 6.94 15.10
CA ILE A 148 -32.56 6.56 16.36
C ILE A 148 -31.63 6.95 17.50
N PHE A 149 -32.11 7.83 18.39
CA PHE A 149 -31.50 8.23 19.66
C PHE A 149 -32.53 9.03 20.48
N GLU A 150 -32.27 9.22 21.77
CA GLU A 150 -33.13 10.02 22.67
C GLU A 150 -33.02 11.52 22.34
N LYS A 151 -33.81 11.99 21.36
CA LYS A 151 -33.74 13.36 20.82
C LYS A 151 -34.01 14.44 21.88
N GLU A 152 -35.04 14.26 22.69
CA GLU A 152 -35.49 15.24 23.69
C GLU A 152 -34.47 15.41 24.81
N LYS A 153 -34.08 14.30 25.47
CA LYS A 153 -33.03 14.28 26.50
C LYS A 153 -31.71 14.88 26.00
N PHE A 154 -31.35 14.63 24.73
CA PHE A 154 -30.17 15.24 24.11
C PHE A 154 -30.29 16.77 23.99
N LEU A 155 -31.46 17.27 23.57
CA LEU A 155 -31.68 18.72 23.44
C LEU A 155 -31.70 19.41 24.80
N GLU A 156 -32.27 18.79 25.83
CA GLU A 156 -32.23 19.28 27.21
C GLU A 156 -30.79 19.36 27.73
N GLU A 157 -30.03 18.27 27.61
CA GLU A 157 -28.64 18.21 28.06
C GLU A 157 -27.79 19.26 27.36
N ILE A 158 -27.92 19.44 26.05
CA ILE A 158 -27.08 20.39 25.31
C ILE A 158 -27.49 21.85 25.55
N SER A 159 -28.78 22.12 25.81
CA SER A 159 -29.28 23.46 26.11
C SER A 159 -28.90 23.91 27.51
N SER A 160 -28.69 22.97 28.44
CA SER A 160 -28.20 23.24 29.79
C SER A 160 -26.73 23.68 29.85
N LEU A 161 -25.95 23.49 28.77
CA LEU A 161 -24.52 23.78 28.77
C LEU A 161 -24.25 25.27 28.55
N SER A 162 -23.39 25.84 29.39
CA SER A 162 -22.96 27.22 29.28
C SER A 162 -22.04 27.45 28.06
N ALA A 163 -22.04 28.68 27.55
CA ALA A 163 -21.12 29.10 26.50
C ALA A 163 -19.65 28.89 26.93
N GLY A 164 -18.81 28.41 26.02
CA GLY A 164 -17.41 28.08 26.28
C GLY A 164 -17.16 26.66 26.76
N SER A 165 -18.20 25.90 27.13
CA SER A 165 -18.09 24.49 27.53
C SER A 165 -17.37 23.61 26.50
N ASN A 166 -16.59 22.65 26.98
CA ASN A 166 -15.84 21.72 26.13
C ASN A 166 -16.73 20.55 25.66
N VAL A 167 -17.34 20.70 24.49
CA VAL A 167 -18.29 19.72 23.95
C VAL A 167 -17.61 18.77 22.97
N ASN A 168 -17.60 17.47 23.30
CA ASN A 168 -17.18 16.40 22.40
C ASN A 168 -18.38 15.67 21.80
N TRP A 169 -18.81 16.09 20.61
CA TRP A 169 -19.94 15.50 19.87
C TRP A 169 -19.82 13.99 19.62
N SER A 170 -18.61 13.44 19.50
CA SER A 170 -18.42 12.00 19.29
C SER A 170 -18.55 11.20 20.59
N ALA A 171 -18.31 11.83 21.74
CA ALA A 171 -18.59 11.26 23.04
C ALA A 171 -20.09 11.32 23.33
N LEU A 172 -20.75 12.46 23.09
CA LEU A 172 -22.20 12.59 23.21
C LEU A 172 -22.94 11.58 22.33
N ALA A 173 -22.49 11.38 21.08
CA ALA A 173 -23.10 10.39 20.19
C ALA A 173 -22.93 8.93 20.66
N ARG A 174 -21.96 8.66 21.54
CA ARG A 174 -21.85 7.36 22.23
C ARG A 174 -22.76 7.29 23.45
N LYS A 175 -22.86 8.38 24.21
CA LYS A 175 -23.74 8.50 25.38
C LYS A 175 -25.21 8.28 25.00
N PHE A 176 -25.65 8.89 23.90
CA PHE A 176 -27.02 8.79 23.38
C PHE A 176 -27.24 7.63 22.40
N ASP A 177 -26.28 6.70 22.29
CA ASP A 177 -26.33 5.49 21.44
C ASP A 177 -26.91 5.73 20.03
N VAL A 178 -26.35 6.70 19.30
CA VAL A 178 -26.90 7.11 18.00
C VAL A 178 -26.73 5.98 16.98
N LYS A 179 -27.85 5.46 16.49
CA LYS A 179 -27.91 4.41 15.46
C LYS A 179 -28.73 4.85 14.26
N THR A 180 -28.57 4.13 13.16
CA THR A 180 -29.44 4.24 11.98
C THR A 180 -30.69 3.37 12.15
N ILE A 181 -31.72 3.53 11.32
CA ILE A 181 -32.91 2.65 11.29
C ILE A 181 -32.52 1.16 11.21
N LYS A 182 -31.42 0.84 10.52
CA LYS A 182 -30.89 -0.53 10.41
C LYS A 182 -30.12 -1.00 11.65
N ASN A 183 -30.24 -0.32 12.77
CA ASN A 183 -29.54 -0.56 14.03
C ASN A 183 -28.00 -0.53 13.92
N GLN A 184 -27.45 0.13 12.90
CA GLN A 184 -26.01 0.27 12.69
C GLN A 184 -25.50 1.60 13.23
N VAL A 185 -24.32 1.58 13.86
CA VAL A 185 -23.65 2.78 14.38
C VAL A 185 -23.03 3.58 13.23
N PRO A 186 -23.47 4.82 12.95
CA PRO A 186 -22.93 5.62 11.86
C PRO A 186 -21.52 6.12 12.16
N THR A 187 -20.62 6.05 11.16
CA THR A 187 -19.24 6.53 11.29
C THR A 187 -19.15 8.04 11.58
N ASN A 188 -20.16 8.80 11.15
CA ASN A 188 -20.30 10.25 11.31
C ASN A 188 -21.27 10.64 12.43
N ARG A 189 -21.59 9.75 13.38
CA ARG A 189 -22.60 9.97 14.45
C ARG A 189 -22.48 11.30 15.21
N GLY A 190 -21.25 11.75 15.50
CA GLY A 190 -21.05 13.05 16.17
C GLY A 190 -21.45 14.26 15.30
N GLN A 191 -21.28 14.16 13.98
CA GLN A 191 -21.73 15.21 13.05
C GLN A 191 -23.25 15.23 12.94
N VAL A 192 -23.91 14.06 13.01
CA VAL A 192 -25.37 13.95 13.00
C VAL A 192 -25.95 14.72 14.20
N LEU A 193 -25.44 14.47 15.42
CA LEU A 193 -25.90 15.19 16.62
C LEU A 193 -25.65 16.69 16.55
N MET A 194 -24.45 17.10 16.11
CA MET A 194 -24.13 18.53 15.98
C MET A 194 -25.08 19.24 15.01
N MET A 195 -25.39 18.60 13.88
CA MET A 195 -26.32 19.16 12.88
C MET A 195 -27.77 19.12 13.35
N PHE A 196 -28.16 18.11 14.14
CA PHE A 196 -29.48 18.02 14.76
C PHE A 196 -29.68 19.13 15.81
N ALA A 197 -28.69 19.39 16.66
CA ALA A 197 -28.73 20.53 17.59
C ALA A 197 -28.89 21.86 16.82
N LYS A 198 -28.10 22.04 15.75
CA LYS A 198 -28.17 23.23 14.90
C LYS A 198 -29.52 23.41 14.19
N SER A 199 -30.17 22.33 13.75
CA SER A 199 -31.51 22.40 13.14
C SER A 199 -32.60 22.74 14.16
N ASN A 200 -32.37 22.45 15.44
CA ASN A 200 -33.27 22.78 16.55
C ASN A 200 -32.89 24.13 17.23
N GLY A 201 -32.18 25.02 16.52
CA GLY A 201 -31.93 26.39 16.99
C GLY A 201 -30.75 26.57 17.95
N ILE A 202 -30.03 25.50 18.34
CA ILE A 202 -28.88 25.62 19.25
C ILE A 202 -27.66 26.18 18.52
N ASN A 203 -27.09 27.25 19.07
CA ASN A 203 -25.86 27.84 18.54
C ASN A 203 -24.63 26.98 18.88
N VAL A 204 -24.35 25.97 18.06
CA VAL A 204 -23.20 25.06 18.25
C VAL A 204 -21.83 25.75 18.26
N TYR A 205 -21.73 27.01 17.81
CA TYR A 205 -20.47 27.77 17.81
C TYR A 205 -20.16 28.44 19.15
N GLN A 206 -21.09 28.44 20.10
CA GLN A 206 -20.87 28.95 21.46
C GLN A 206 -19.98 28.02 22.30
N PHE A 207 -19.89 26.74 21.93
CA PHE A 207 -19.08 25.75 22.61
C PHE A 207 -17.63 25.75 22.11
N ASN A 208 -16.68 25.29 22.92
CA ASN A 208 -15.27 25.12 22.55
C ASN A 208 -14.55 26.43 22.08
N THR A 209 -14.87 27.59 22.65
CA THR A 209 -14.28 28.88 22.25
C THR A 209 -12.80 29.01 22.59
N GLN A 210 -12.37 28.46 23.73
CA GLN A 210 -11.01 28.58 24.27
C GLN A 210 -10.05 27.48 23.76
N SER A 211 -10.57 26.35 23.30
CA SER A 211 -9.73 25.25 22.85
C SER A 211 -9.46 25.35 21.35
N ARG A 212 -8.19 25.17 20.94
CA ARG A 212 -7.80 24.97 19.53
C ARG A 212 -8.24 23.58 19.01
N LEU A 213 -9.34 23.04 19.55
CA LEU A 213 -9.84 21.70 19.29
C LEU A 213 -10.81 21.68 18.11
N SER A 214 -10.95 20.48 17.57
CA SER A 214 -11.68 20.12 16.37
C SER A 214 -13.18 20.44 16.43
N GLY A 215 -13.56 21.71 16.31
CA GLY A 215 -14.96 22.12 16.42
C GLY A 215 -15.33 23.38 15.65
N ARG A 216 -14.38 24.26 15.33
CA ARG A 216 -14.60 25.32 14.32
C ARG A 216 -14.95 24.64 13.01
N ASP A 217 -16.21 24.79 12.60
CA ASP A 217 -16.87 24.19 11.43
C ASP A 217 -15.96 23.23 10.66
N TYR A 218 -16.21 21.92 10.73
CA TYR A 218 -15.48 20.96 9.89
C TYR A 218 -15.51 21.37 8.40
N ILE A 219 -16.58 22.06 7.99
CA ILE A 219 -16.79 22.71 6.69
C ILE A 219 -15.69 23.73 6.36
N ARG A 220 -15.22 24.50 7.37
CA ARG A 220 -14.22 25.57 7.24
C ARG A 220 -12.80 25.15 7.63
N ARG A 221 -12.58 23.89 8.02
CA ARG A 221 -11.23 23.39 8.27
C ARG A 221 -10.44 23.39 6.95
N VAL A 222 -9.31 24.10 6.94
CA VAL A 222 -8.40 24.10 5.79
C VAL A 222 -7.83 22.69 5.60
N LYS A 223 -8.32 21.99 4.57
CA LYS A 223 -7.85 20.65 4.19
C LYS A 223 -7.11 20.72 2.87
N ARG A 224 -5.90 20.18 2.87
CA ARG A 224 -5.09 20.05 1.66
C ARG A 224 -5.70 18.94 0.80
N ALA A 225 -6.14 19.29 -0.41
CA ALA A 225 -6.59 18.32 -1.40
C ALA A 225 -5.37 17.66 -2.07
N LYS A 226 -5.52 16.40 -2.50
CA LYS A 226 -4.54 15.75 -3.36
C LYS A 226 -4.39 16.54 -4.66
N LYS A 227 -3.17 16.67 -5.16
CA LYS A 227 -2.93 17.23 -6.48
C LYS A 227 -3.55 16.33 -7.56
N LYS A 228 -4.02 16.94 -8.64
CA LYS A 228 -4.52 16.22 -9.82
C LYS A 228 -3.45 16.21 -10.90
N LEU A 229 -3.48 15.19 -11.75
CA LEU A 229 -2.60 15.11 -12.92
C LEU A 229 -3.15 16.05 -14.01
N LEU A 230 -2.43 17.14 -14.30
CA LEU A 230 -2.76 18.10 -15.38
C LEU A 230 -4.23 18.62 -15.30
N LYS A 231 -4.84 18.91 -16.46
CA LYS A 231 -6.26 19.30 -16.61
C LYS A 231 -7.25 18.14 -16.40
N THR A 232 -6.77 16.93 -16.05
CA THR A 232 -7.64 15.76 -15.87
C THR A 232 -8.29 15.72 -14.49
N LYS A 233 -9.34 14.90 -14.35
CA LYS A 233 -9.99 14.64 -13.05
C LYS A 233 -9.24 13.60 -12.19
N VAL A 234 -8.15 13.03 -12.68
CA VAL A 234 -7.39 11.95 -12.02
C VAL A 234 -6.46 12.53 -10.96
N THR A 235 -6.45 11.95 -9.76
CA THR A 235 -5.54 12.36 -8.69
C THR A 235 -4.15 11.78 -8.89
N MET A 236 -3.13 12.54 -8.51
CA MET A 236 -1.76 12.01 -8.46
C MET A 236 -1.71 10.73 -7.61
N PRO A 237 -0.93 9.73 -8.03
CA PRO A 237 -0.66 8.57 -7.20
C PRO A 237 -0.06 8.98 -5.87
N LEU A 238 -0.51 8.34 -4.79
CA LEU A 238 -0.11 8.72 -3.44
C LEU A 238 0.66 7.58 -2.78
N PRO A 239 1.92 7.79 -2.38
CA PRO A 239 2.67 6.79 -1.63
C PRO A 239 1.97 6.45 -0.30
N ARG A 240 2.26 5.24 0.23
CA ARG A 240 1.73 4.78 1.53
C ARG A 240 2.04 5.81 2.60
N SER A 241 1.18 5.93 3.60
CA SER A 241 1.53 6.73 4.79
C SER A 241 2.63 6.02 5.58
N ALA A 242 3.48 6.76 6.29
CA ALA A 242 4.50 6.21 7.20
C ALA A 242 3.91 5.20 8.19
N LYS A 243 2.68 5.40 8.68
CA LYS A 243 2.01 4.43 9.57
C LYS A 243 1.84 3.06 8.89
N LYS A 244 1.37 3.06 7.64
CA LYS A 244 1.20 1.84 6.84
C LYS A 244 2.55 1.24 6.46
N LEU A 245 3.51 2.08 6.09
CA LEU A 245 4.85 1.64 5.72
C LEU A 245 5.55 0.97 6.92
N LYS A 246 5.46 1.58 8.11
CA LYS A 246 5.96 1.01 9.37
C LYS A 246 5.30 -0.33 9.70
N ALA A 247 3.99 -0.47 9.46
CA ALA A 247 3.30 -1.73 9.68
C ALA A 247 3.84 -2.82 8.75
N VAL A 248 4.04 -2.53 7.46
CA VAL A 248 4.58 -3.47 6.48
C VAL A 248 6.01 -3.86 6.79
N VAL A 249 6.88 -2.89 7.13
CA VAL A 249 8.26 -3.18 7.57
C VAL A 249 8.25 -4.06 8.81
N LYS A 250 7.38 -3.78 9.79
CA LYS A 250 7.26 -4.62 10.99
C LYS A 250 6.84 -6.06 10.65
N THR A 251 5.87 -6.22 9.76
CA THR A 251 5.46 -7.55 9.26
C THR A 251 6.62 -8.25 8.56
N GLN A 252 7.33 -7.59 7.64
CA GLN A 252 8.47 -8.19 6.94
C GLN A 252 9.65 -8.56 7.86
N VAL A 253 9.86 -7.83 8.95
CA VAL A 253 10.83 -8.19 9.98
C VAL A 253 10.37 -9.41 10.79
N ASN A 254 9.08 -9.45 11.16
CA ASN A 254 8.52 -10.57 11.89
C ASN A 254 8.48 -11.87 11.07
N ASP A 255 8.18 -11.76 9.78
CA ASP A 255 8.11 -12.89 8.84
C ASP A 255 9.50 -13.32 8.34
N GLY A 256 10.58 -12.68 8.83
CA GLY A 256 11.96 -13.01 8.47
C GLY A 256 12.40 -12.57 7.07
N THR A 257 11.53 -11.91 6.29
CA THR A 257 11.88 -11.36 4.96
C THR A 257 12.98 -10.31 5.06
N ILE A 258 12.95 -9.47 6.09
CA ILE A 258 14.03 -8.53 6.42
C ILE A 258 14.81 -9.08 7.61
N LYS A 259 16.02 -9.54 7.37
CA LYS A 259 16.93 -10.02 8.41
C LYS A 259 17.62 -8.85 9.10
N VAL A 260 17.26 -8.59 10.36
CA VAL A 260 17.82 -7.50 11.18
C VAL A 260 18.97 -7.99 12.09
N GLY A 261 19.12 -9.31 12.24
CA GLY A 261 20.12 -9.92 13.14
C GLY A 261 19.76 -9.86 14.62
N ARG A 262 20.55 -10.57 15.43
CA ARG A 262 20.40 -10.63 16.90
C ARG A 262 21.06 -9.42 17.56
N PRO A 263 20.47 -8.90 18.65
CA PRO A 263 21.08 -7.82 19.42
C PRO A 263 22.39 -8.29 20.05
N ILE A 264 23.43 -7.46 19.94
CA ILE A 264 24.76 -7.66 20.54
C ILE A 264 25.23 -6.34 21.17
N ALA A 265 26.23 -6.40 22.05
CA ALA A 265 26.89 -5.22 22.63
C ALA A 265 25.90 -4.14 23.13
N PRO A 266 25.10 -4.43 24.18
CA PRO A 266 24.21 -3.44 24.78
C PRO A 266 25.00 -2.21 25.26
N LYS A 267 24.46 -1.03 24.97
CA LYS A 267 24.96 0.25 25.46
C LYS A 267 23.81 1.11 25.95
N THR A 268 23.90 1.59 27.18
CA THR A 268 22.87 2.42 27.81
C THR A 268 23.14 3.89 27.53
N PHE A 269 22.11 4.63 27.15
CA PHE A 269 22.13 6.07 26.94
C PHE A 269 21.06 6.74 27.79
N SER A 270 21.41 7.80 28.51
CA SER A 270 20.44 8.64 29.22
C SER A 270 19.83 9.66 28.26
N THR A 271 18.51 9.70 28.17
CA THR A 271 17.77 10.68 27.37
C THR A 271 16.80 11.46 28.24
N ASN A 272 16.81 12.79 28.11
CA ASN A 272 15.88 13.65 28.82
C ASN A 272 14.56 13.71 28.03
N THR A 273 13.46 13.36 28.67
CA THR A 273 12.12 13.40 28.08
C THR A 273 11.18 14.21 28.96
N VAL A 274 10.42 15.11 28.34
CA VAL A 274 9.40 15.90 29.04
C VAL A 274 8.13 15.04 29.19
N THR A 275 7.66 14.90 30.42
CA THR A 275 6.41 14.17 30.74
C THR A 275 5.19 14.95 30.25
N LYS A 276 4.02 14.32 30.29
CA LYS A 276 2.77 15.01 29.94
C LYS A 276 2.44 16.13 30.94
N GLU A 277 2.92 16.04 32.18
CA GLU A 277 2.80 17.09 33.20
C GLU A 277 3.82 18.23 33.01
N GLY A 278 4.74 18.13 32.05
CA GLY A 278 5.74 19.16 31.78
C GLY A 278 7.02 19.04 32.61
N SER A 279 7.18 17.98 33.41
CA SER A 279 8.39 17.71 34.18
C SER A 279 9.47 17.02 33.33
N LEU A 280 10.74 17.30 33.62
CA LEU A 280 11.87 16.64 32.97
C LEU A 280 12.07 15.25 33.62
N SER A 281 12.01 14.19 32.81
CA SER A 281 12.30 12.83 33.24
C SER A 281 13.50 12.28 32.48
N VAL A 282 14.48 11.76 33.20
CA VAL A 282 15.61 11.02 32.61
C VAL A 282 15.15 9.60 32.33
N LYS A 283 15.24 9.16 31.08
CA LYS A 283 14.98 7.78 30.67
C LYS A 283 16.25 7.14 30.15
N GLU A 284 16.59 6.01 30.73
CA GLU A 284 17.65 5.16 30.20
C GLU A 284 17.12 4.35 29.03
N VAL A 285 17.84 4.40 27.91
CA VAL A 285 17.55 3.66 26.70
C VAL A 285 18.73 2.76 26.40
N VAL A 286 18.50 1.46 26.39
CA VAL A 286 19.51 0.48 25.97
C VAL A 286 19.44 0.32 24.45
N VAL A 287 20.55 0.62 23.80
CA VAL A 287 20.75 0.44 22.36
C VAL A 287 21.66 -0.76 22.14
N PHE A 288 21.38 -1.58 21.14
CA PHE A 288 22.16 -2.76 20.81
C PHE A 288 22.74 -2.63 19.41
N GLY A 289 23.97 -3.10 19.22
CA GLY A 289 24.46 -3.50 17.91
C GLY A 289 23.66 -4.70 17.39
N ARG A 290 23.80 -5.01 16.09
CA ARG A 290 23.12 -6.14 15.47
C ARG A 290 24.12 -7.01 14.71
N LYS A 291 23.98 -8.32 14.85
CA LYS A 291 24.81 -9.34 14.18
C LYS A 291 23.93 -10.47 13.67
N ILE A 292 24.14 -10.90 12.44
CA ILE A 292 23.54 -12.14 11.96
C ILE A 292 24.43 -13.30 12.45
N PRO A 293 23.91 -14.29 13.17
CA PRO A 293 24.72 -15.41 13.67
C PRO A 293 25.45 -16.12 12.54
N LEU A 294 26.72 -16.47 12.76
CA LEU A 294 27.54 -17.12 11.75
C LEU A 294 26.90 -18.45 11.31
N ASP A 295 26.47 -19.28 12.26
CA ASP A 295 25.81 -20.56 11.99
C ASP A 295 24.58 -20.41 11.10
N GLU A 296 23.81 -19.33 11.27
CA GLU A 296 22.65 -19.04 10.43
C GLU A 296 23.09 -18.69 9.00
N ILE A 297 24.14 -17.89 8.83
CA ILE A 297 24.66 -17.56 7.51
C ILE A 297 25.19 -18.82 6.83
N LEU A 298 25.99 -19.63 7.54
CA LEU A 298 26.58 -20.85 7.00
C LEU A 298 25.51 -21.88 6.62
N ALA A 299 24.46 -22.06 7.45
CA ALA A 299 23.35 -22.95 7.11
C ALA A 299 22.64 -22.51 5.81
N ASN A 300 22.31 -21.23 5.70
CA ASN A 300 21.66 -20.70 4.50
C ASN A 300 22.56 -20.78 3.25
N GLU A 301 23.86 -20.52 3.40
CA GLU A 301 24.80 -20.58 2.28
C GLU A 301 25.10 -22.02 1.84
N ASN A 302 25.22 -22.96 2.77
CA ASN A 302 25.31 -24.39 2.44
C ASN A 302 24.06 -24.84 1.66
N GLU A 303 22.86 -24.52 2.14
CA GLU A 303 21.61 -24.85 1.45
C GLU A 303 21.57 -24.23 0.04
N ARG A 304 22.02 -22.97 -0.10
CA ARG A 304 22.07 -22.28 -1.39
C ARG A 304 23.03 -22.95 -2.38
N ILE A 305 24.23 -23.32 -1.93
CA ILE A 305 25.27 -23.91 -2.78
C ILE A 305 24.91 -25.36 -3.14
N GLU A 306 24.34 -26.11 -2.20
CA GLU A 306 23.83 -27.47 -2.43
C GLU A 306 22.71 -27.46 -3.47
N LYS A 307 21.74 -26.55 -3.36
CA LYS A 307 20.69 -26.36 -4.38
C LYS A 307 21.23 -25.94 -5.73
N ALA A 308 22.37 -25.25 -5.75
CA ALA A 308 23.04 -24.89 -7.01
C ALA A 308 23.75 -26.09 -7.65
N GLY A 309 23.96 -27.21 -6.93
CA GLY A 309 24.60 -28.42 -7.45
C GLY A 309 26.11 -28.28 -7.65
N ILE A 310 26.76 -27.34 -6.96
CA ILE A 310 28.19 -27.01 -7.15
C ILE A 310 29.08 -27.68 -6.08
N LEU A 311 28.48 -28.21 -5.01
CA LEU A 311 29.22 -28.78 -3.89
C LEU A 311 29.70 -30.21 -4.21
N ARG A 312 30.97 -30.53 -3.92
CA ARG A 312 31.46 -31.91 -3.95
C ARG A 312 31.08 -32.63 -2.67
N LEU A 313 30.02 -33.45 -2.73
CA LEU A 313 29.51 -34.24 -1.62
C LEU A 313 29.76 -35.74 -1.84
N ASN A 314 31.03 -36.15 -1.78
CA ASN A 314 31.39 -37.56 -1.90
C ASN A 314 31.13 -38.32 -0.59
N GLN A 315 30.49 -39.48 -0.69
CA GLN A 315 30.25 -40.39 0.43
C GLN A 315 31.51 -41.16 0.84
N ASP A 316 31.53 -41.76 2.03
CA ASP A 316 32.68 -42.56 2.47
C ASP A 316 32.99 -43.75 1.54
N SER A 317 31.96 -44.33 0.92
CA SER A 317 32.12 -45.41 -0.08
C SER A 317 33.02 -45.00 -1.25
N TYR A 318 32.82 -43.79 -1.79
CA TYR A 318 33.61 -43.25 -2.89
C TYR A 318 35.11 -43.25 -2.56
N TYR A 319 35.48 -42.82 -1.35
CA TYR A 319 36.88 -42.81 -0.91
C TYR A 319 37.44 -44.20 -0.60
N ASN A 320 36.58 -45.12 -0.18
CA ASN A 320 36.98 -46.50 0.12
C ASN A 320 37.29 -47.28 -1.18
N GLU A 321 36.58 -46.98 -2.26
CA GLU A 321 36.80 -47.54 -3.59
C GLU A 321 38.03 -46.96 -4.32
N MET A 322 38.57 -45.84 -3.86
CA MET A 322 39.80 -45.26 -4.42
C MET A 322 41.03 -46.12 -4.10
N ASN A 323 41.78 -46.46 -5.15
CA ASN A 323 43.11 -47.05 -5.02
C ASN A 323 44.14 -45.97 -4.61
N LYS A 324 45.30 -46.41 -4.11
CA LYS A 324 46.36 -45.50 -3.63
C LYS A 324 46.80 -44.49 -4.70
N GLU A 325 46.88 -44.92 -5.96
CA GLU A 325 47.27 -44.07 -7.09
C GLU A 325 46.27 -42.94 -7.36
N LYS A 326 44.95 -43.24 -7.37
CA LYS A 326 43.91 -42.21 -7.53
C LYS A 326 43.95 -41.19 -6.39
N ILE A 327 44.20 -41.64 -5.16
CA ILE A 327 44.31 -40.75 -3.99
C ILE A 327 45.52 -39.82 -4.16
N ILE A 328 46.69 -40.36 -4.54
CA ILE A 328 47.91 -39.58 -4.76
C ILE A 328 47.70 -38.58 -5.90
N ASN A 329 47.11 -39.00 -7.02
CA ASN A 329 46.85 -38.12 -8.16
C ASN A 329 45.90 -36.99 -7.77
N ARG A 330 44.83 -37.30 -7.03
CA ARG A 330 43.89 -36.29 -6.54
C ARG A 330 44.56 -35.31 -5.57
N LEU A 331 45.41 -35.77 -4.65
CA LEU A 331 46.17 -34.89 -3.76
C LEU A 331 47.12 -33.97 -4.55
N LYS A 332 47.80 -34.49 -5.58
CA LYS A 332 48.65 -33.69 -6.47
C LYS A 332 47.84 -32.63 -7.24
N GLU A 333 46.64 -32.96 -7.74
CA GLU A 333 45.74 -31.99 -8.38
C GLU A 333 45.34 -30.85 -7.42
N LEU A 334 45.29 -31.13 -6.12
CA LEU A 334 45.00 -30.15 -5.07
C LEU A 334 46.26 -29.43 -4.55
N ASN A 335 47.40 -29.59 -5.23
CA ASN A 335 48.71 -29.05 -4.85
C ASN A 335 49.21 -29.52 -3.46
N GLU A 336 48.86 -30.76 -3.08
CA GLU A 336 49.35 -31.40 -1.86
C GLU A 336 50.51 -32.34 -2.19
N ASP A 337 51.74 -31.82 -2.13
CA ASP A 337 52.95 -32.56 -2.52
C ASP A 337 53.35 -33.66 -1.52
N ASN A 338 52.94 -33.52 -0.25
CA ASN A 338 53.22 -34.52 0.78
C ASN A 338 52.29 -35.72 0.61
N THR A 339 52.79 -36.70 -0.17
CA THR A 339 52.13 -37.96 -0.56
C THR A 339 52.79 -39.18 0.08
N GLU A 340 53.68 -38.97 1.04
CA GLU A 340 54.33 -40.02 1.80
C GLU A 340 53.37 -40.56 2.88
N GLY A 341 53.16 -41.88 2.89
CA GLY A 341 52.29 -42.52 3.87
C GLY A 341 51.64 -43.82 3.40
N ASN A 342 50.96 -44.48 4.33
CA ASN A 342 50.09 -45.61 4.03
C ASN A 342 48.79 -45.13 3.36
N THR A 343 48.09 -46.03 2.67
CA THR A 343 46.88 -45.69 1.88
C THR A 343 45.78 -45.07 2.74
N GLU A 344 45.64 -45.53 3.99
CA GLU A 344 44.61 -45.06 4.90
C GLU A 344 44.86 -43.63 5.41
N PHE A 345 46.12 -43.29 5.69
CA PHE A 345 46.54 -41.94 6.03
C PHE A 345 46.24 -40.97 4.88
N LEU A 346 46.63 -41.32 3.64
CA LEU A 346 46.37 -40.49 2.47
C LEU A 346 44.87 -40.33 2.19
N ARG A 347 44.08 -41.40 2.39
CA ARG A 347 42.61 -41.35 2.29
C ARG A 347 42.01 -40.39 3.31
N ASN A 348 42.44 -40.46 4.57
CA ASN A 348 41.95 -39.58 5.63
C ASN A 348 42.37 -38.12 5.41
N LYS A 349 43.59 -37.90 4.90
CA LYS A 349 44.05 -36.57 4.48
C LYS A 349 43.15 -36.00 3.40
N LEU A 350 42.90 -36.75 2.32
CA LEU A 350 42.02 -36.33 1.23
C LEU A 350 40.60 -36.04 1.72
N LYS A 351 40.01 -36.93 2.53
CA LYS A 351 38.69 -36.72 3.15
C LYS A 351 38.64 -35.43 3.96
N THR A 352 39.69 -35.13 4.72
CA THR A 352 39.74 -33.93 5.56
C THR A 352 39.75 -32.67 4.70
N ILE A 353 40.56 -32.64 3.64
CA ILE A 353 40.65 -31.51 2.72
C ILE A 353 39.30 -31.29 2.01
N GLU A 354 38.73 -32.32 1.39
CA GLU A 354 37.49 -32.18 0.62
C GLU A 354 36.25 -31.91 1.51
N ARG A 355 36.30 -32.22 2.82
CA ARG A 355 35.23 -31.92 3.78
C ARG A 355 35.38 -30.58 4.51
N THR A 356 36.56 -29.96 4.49
CA THR A 356 36.81 -28.72 5.22
C THR A 356 36.71 -27.53 4.28
N ARG A 357 35.69 -26.69 4.47
CA ARG A 357 35.51 -25.45 3.70
C ARG A 357 36.10 -24.27 4.44
N GLN A 358 36.88 -23.45 3.75
CA GLN A 358 37.45 -22.22 4.31
C GLN A 358 36.50 -21.04 4.17
N ILE A 359 36.43 -20.21 5.21
CA ILE A 359 35.62 -19.00 5.23
C ILE A 359 36.54 -17.80 5.18
N LYS A 360 36.29 -16.89 4.25
CA LYS A 360 36.95 -15.58 4.20
C LYS A 360 36.08 -14.57 4.92
N VAL A 361 36.72 -13.78 5.77
CA VAL A 361 36.12 -12.63 6.45
C VAL A 361 36.85 -11.39 5.98
N TRP A 362 36.11 -10.38 5.55
CA TRP A 362 36.68 -9.07 5.23
C TRP A 362 35.77 -7.98 5.81
N HIS A 363 36.35 -6.81 6.04
CA HIS A 363 35.59 -5.66 6.48
C HIS A 363 35.86 -4.45 5.61
N ASP A 364 34.87 -3.57 5.51
CA ASP A 364 34.98 -2.30 4.82
C ASP A 364 34.41 -1.17 5.69
N HIS A 365 34.98 0.02 5.52
CA HIS A 365 34.60 1.25 6.19
C HIS A 365 33.86 2.15 5.20
N SER A 366 32.62 1.77 4.89
CA SER A 366 31.84 2.47 3.87
C SER A 366 31.02 3.63 4.47
N CYS A 367 30.91 4.71 3.72
CA CYS A 367 29.94 5.77 4.00
C CYS A 367 28.63 5.47 3.28
N ILE A 368 27.56 5.17 4.02
CA ILE A 368 26.22 4.98 3.47
C ILE A 368 25.39 6.19 3.90
N LEU A 369 24.99 7.02 2.92
CA LEU A 369 24.12 8.19 3.15
C LEU A 369 24.67 9.16 4.21
N ASN A 370 25.95 9.53 4.09
CA ASN A 370 26.69 10.42 5.01
C ASN A 370 26.86 9.88 6.45
N HIS A 371 26.56 8.60 6.67
CA HIS A 371 26.88 7.91 7.91
C HIS A 371 28.00 6.90 7.64
N THR A 372 29.04 6.94 8.45
CA THR A 372 30.14 5.98 8.42
C THR A 372 29.68 4.67 9.05
N TYR A 373 29.87 3.57 8.34
CA TYR A 373 29.59 2.22 8.81
C TYR A 373 30.85 1.36 8.73
N ILE A 374 30.93 0.38 9.62
CA ILE A 374 31.82 -0.77 9.52
C ILE A 374 30.95 -1.95 9.12
N ASN A 375 31.28 -2.53 7.97
CA ASN A 375 30.63 -3.70 7.41
C ASN A 375 31.57 -4.88 7.52
N PHE A 376 31.20 -5.93 8.25
CA PHE A 376 31.88 -7.22 8.16
C PHE A 376 31.09 -8.13 7.23
N MET A 377 31.77 -8.63 6.22
CA MET A 377 31.24 -9.52 5.22
C MET A 377 31.96 -10.86 5.30
N ILE A 378 31.23 -11.93 5.02
CA ILE A 378 31.78 -13.28 5.00
C ILE A 378 31.35 -14.01 3.74
N ASN A 379 32.19 -14.91 3.25
CA ASN A 379 31.90 -15.82 2.15
C ASN A 379 32.77 -17.06 2.27
N TYR A 380 32.40 -18.13 1.57
CA TYR A 380 33.32 -19.25 1.36
C TYR A 380 34.45 -18.80 0.42
N VAL A 381 35.64 -19.35 0.63
CA VAL A 381 36.72 -19.30 -0.35
C VAL A 381 36.45 -20.40 -1.38
N TYR A 382 36.48 -20.06 -2.66
CA TYR A 382 36.36 -21.07 -3.70
C TYR A 382 37.61 -21.95 -3.75
N ASP A 383 37.41 -23.25 -3.69
CA ASP A 383 38.44 -24.28 -3.75
C ASP A 383 37.92 -25.49 -4.54
N ASN A 384 38.69 -25.95 -5.52
CA ASN A 384 38.39 -27.11 -6.35
C ASN A 384 38.33 -28.42 -5.55
N ALA A 385 38.86 -28.44 -4.32
CA ALA A 385 38.72 -29.55 -3.38
C ALA A 385 37.26 -29.71 -2.90
N ASN A 386 36.57 -28.62 -2.63
CA ASN A 386 35.22 -28.64 -2.05
C ASN A 386 34.11 -28.38 -3.07
N PHE A 387 34.43 -27.70 -4.17
CA PHE A 387 33.47 -27.26 -5.18
C PHE A 387 33.85 -27.77 -6.57
N LEU A 388 32.84 -27.91 -7.43
CA LEU A 388 33.02 -28.23 -8.83
C LEU A 388 33.59 -27.04 -9.59
N THR A 389 34.41 -27.34 -10.59
CA THR A 389 34.81 -26.36 -11.61
C THR A 389 33.67 -26.11 -12.59
N ASP A 390 33.73 -24.99 -13.31
CA ASP A 390 32.76 -24.67 -14.38
C ASP A 390 32.63 -25.80 -15.41
N GLU A 391 33.75 -26.46 -15.73
CA GLU A 391 33.80 -27.56 -16.69
C GLU A 391 33.11 -28.82 -16.15
N GLU A 392 33.36 -29.17 -14.89
CA GLU A 392 32.71 -30.31 -14.24
C GLU A 392 31.22 -30.07 -14.07
N PHE A 393 30.84 -28.85 -13.68
CA PHE A 393 29.44 -28.47 -13.56
C PHE A 393 28.72 -28.59 -14.90
N GLN A 394 29.31 -28.09 -15.99
CA GLN A 394 28.72 -28.18 -17.33
C GLN A 394 28.64 -29.63 -17.83
N LYS A 395 29.64 -30.47 -17.50
CA LYS A 395 29.60 -31.91 -17.80
C LYS A 395 28.47 -32.61 -17.08
N GLN A 396 28.20 -32.27 -15.82
CA GLN A 396 27.10 -32.84 -15.03
C GLN A 396 25.73 -32.28 -15.45
N ASN A 397 25.68 -31.04 -15.93
CA ASN A 397 24.45 -30.33 -16.26
C ASN A 397 24.49 -29.72 -17.68
N PRO A 398 24.52 -30.54 -18.73
CA PRO A 398 24.72 -30.08 -20.11
C PRO A 398 23.58 -29.19 -20.64
N THR A 399 22.38 -29.31 -20.08
CA THR A 399 21.20 -28.53 -20.48
C THR A 399 21.11 -27.16 -19.79
N LEU A 400 21.93 -26.91 -18.76
CA LEU A 400 21.95 -25.63 -18.06
C LEU A 400 22.90 -24.65 -18.75
N SER A 401 22.57 -23.36 -18.63
CA SER A 401 23.47 -22.28 -19.05
C SER A 401 24.77 -22.36 -18.26
N ARG A 402 25.89 -22.07 -18.93
CA ARG A 402 27.20 -21.96 -18.29
C ARG A 402 27.13 -20.97 -17.12
N ILE A 403 27.61 -21.42 -15.96
CA ILE A 403 27.71 -20.61 -14.74
C ILE A 403 29.18 -20.40 -14.37
N ASP A 404 29.41 -19.40 -13.54
CA ASP A 404 30.68 -19.13 -12.87
C ASP A 404 30.57 -19.65 -11.43
N CYS A 405 31.15 -20.82 -11.17
CA CYS A 405 31.06 -21.52 -9.89
C CYS A 405 31.71 -20.71 -8.77
N GLN A 406 32.87 -20.11 -9.04
CA GLN A 406 33.58 -19.25 -8.09
C GLN A 406 32.70 -18.07 -7.67
N LYS A 407 32.10 -17.35 -8.62
CA LYS A 407 31.23 -16.21 -8.32
C LYS A 407 30.00 -16.61 -7.50
N ILE A 408 29.48 -17.80 -7.70
CA ILE A 408 28.34 -18.31 -6.91
C ILE A 408 28.79 -18.65 -5.49
N VAL A 409 29.93 -19.30 -5.31
CA VAL A 409 30.47 -19.70 -4.00
C VAL A 409 30.91 -18.48 -3.19
N GLU A 410 31.66 -17.57 -3.80
CA GLU A 410 32.28 -16.42 -3.13
C GLU A 410 31.33 -15.23 -2.95
N LYS A 411 30.01 -15.45 -3.05
CA LYS A 411 29.01 -14.39 -2.86
C LYS A 411 29.08 -13.85 -1.41
N PRO A 412 29.33 -12.53 -1.21
CA PRO A 412 29.49 -11.97 0.12
C PRO A 412 28.16 -11.87 0.87
N GLN A 413 28.18 -12.24 2.15
CA GLN A 413 27.05 -12.18 3.08
C GLN A 413 27.35 -11.22 4.23
N LEU A 414 26.36 -10.41 4.60
CA LEU A 414 26.50 -9.48 5.71
C LEU A 414 26.53 -10.23 7.04
N TYR A 415 27.58 -10.04 7.82
CA TYR A 415 27.75 -10.64 9.15
C TYR A 415 27.47 -9.64 10.26
N ILE A 416 28.17 -8.50 10.24
CA ILE A 416 28.03 -7.43 11.22
C ILE A 416 27.91 -6.09 10.48
N LEU A 417 26.95 -5.27 10.91
CA LEU A 417 26.80 -3.89 10.48
C LEU A 417 26.87 -3.00 11.72
N GLY A 418 27.92 -2.20 11.82
CA GLY A 418 28.13 -1.25 12.91
C GLY A 418 28.16 0.18 12.38
N GLN A 419 27.54 1.12 13.08
CA GLN A 419 27.73 2.54 12.80
C GLN A 419 29.05 3.00 13.45
N SER A 420 29.95 3.59 12.66
CA SER A 420 31.17 4.19 13.18
C SER A 420 30.85 5.55 13.81
N GLY A 421 31.48 5.84 14.96
CA GLY A 421 31.13 6.96 15.84
C GLY A 421 31.50 8.35 15.34
N THR A 422 32.15 8.48 14.17
CA THR A 422 32.54 9.78 13.63
C THR A 422 31.45 10.38 12.77
N ILE A 423 30.61 11.20 13.40
CA ILE A 423 29.95 12.30 12.70
C ILE A 423 31.07 13.28 12.35
N VAL A 424 31.60 13.19 11.13
CA VAL A 424 32.38 14.31 10.58
C VAL A 424 31.37 15.46 10.48
N LYS A 425 31.45 16.39 11.41
CA LYS A 425 30.79 17.69 11.26
C LYS A 425 31.53 18.42 10.13
N THR A 426 31.11 18.18 8.89
CA THR A 426 31.41 19.09 7.78
C THR A 426 30.43 20.24 7.81
#